data_AF-E1QGP8-F1
#
_entry.id   AF-E1QGP8-F1
#
_cell.length_a   1.000
_cell.length_b   1.000
_cell.length_c   1.000
_cell.angle_alpha   90.00
_cell.angle_beta   90.00
_cell.angle_gamma   90.00
#
_symmetry.space_group_name_H-M   'P 1'
#
loop_
_entity.id
_entity.type
_entity.pdbx_description
1 polymer ?
#
loop_
_entity_poly.entity_id
_entity_poly.type
_entity_poly.pdbx_seq_one_letter_code
_entity_poly.pdbx_strand_id
1 'polypeptide(L)'
;MSQQRDLITGRLLPYCDDEYVRQAVEKLLLELGYERGEVEVGFGRLVEHRGRTLCVSADLLVKHAGRPAMIIRCARGSLVSREQEALATARLLSDDAWLPLAVVTNGQDAELLDVATGKVVDTGLAAIPGPERLGRLVAEATPRRSTPAQREKALRIHDAYGFIQCPGQCTV
;
A
#
# COMPACT_ATOMS: atom_id res chain seq x y z
N MET A 1 -9.07 5.38 -30.30
CA MET A 1 -8.73 5.53 -28.87
C MET A 1 -8.33 4.16 -28.36
N SER A 2 -7.03 3.88 -28.23
CA SER A 2 -6.54 2.62 -27.67
C SER A 2 -6.92 2.56 -26.20
N GLN A 3 -7.81 1.64 -25.82
CA GLN A 3 -8.13 1.42 -24.41
C GLN A 3 -6.91 0.79 -23.74
N GLN A 4 -6.33 1.50 -22.76
CA GLN A 4 -5.15 1.03 -22.03
C GLN A 4 -5.56 -0.02 -21.00
N ARG A 5 -4.73 -1.06 -20.86
CA ARG A 5 -4.95 -2.17 -19.92
C ARG A 5 -4.02 -2.05 -18.72
N ASP A 6 -4.53 -2.44 -17.56
CA ASP A 6 -3.80 -2.51 -16.31
C ASP A 6 -2.61 -3.47 -16.42
N LEU A 7 -1.42 -3.03 -16.01
CA LEU A 7 -0.18 -3.76 -16.24
C LEU A 7 -0.09 -5.04 -15.42
N ILE A 8 -0.78 -5.14 -14.29
CA ILE A 8 -0.76 -6.35 -13.45
C ILE A 8 -1.95 -7.26 -13.80
N THR A 9 -3.17 -6.73 -13.74
CA THR A 9 -4.42 -7.50 -13.88
C THR A 9 -4.87 -7.75 -15.32
N GLY A 10 -4.41 -6.95 -16.29
CA GLY A 10 -4.83 -7.03 -17.69
C GLY A 10 -6.25 -6.53 -17.99
N ARG A 11 -6.97 -6.02 -16.98
CA ARG A 11 -8.31 -5.42 -17.13
C ARG A 11 -8.23 -4.05 -17.82
N LEU A 12 -9.37 -3.55 -18.30
CA LEU A 12 -9.45 -2.20 -18.85
C LEU A 12 -9.27 -1.17 -17.73
N LEU A 13 -8.45 -0.15 -17.99
CA LEU A 13 -8.24 0.91 -17.01
C LEU A 13 -9.46 1.82 -16.91
N PRO A 14 -9.95 2.11 -15.69
CA PRO A 14 -10.90 3.20 -15.50
C PRO A 14 -10.21 4.52 -15.84
N TYR A 15 -10.95 5.45 -16.45
CA TYR A 15 -10.44 6.79 -16.69
C TYR A 15 -10.48 7.59 -15.37
N CYS A 16 -9.44 7.45 -14.56
CA CYS A 16 -9.27 8.22 -13.33
C CYS A 16 -7.83 8.75 -13.18
N ASP A 17 -7.70 9.92 -12.59
CA ASP A 17 -6.44 10.67 -12.56
C ASP A 17 -5.33 10.00 -11.72
N ASP A 18 -5.72 9.32 -10.63
CA ASP A 18 -4.77 8.61 -9.75
C ASP A 18 -4.29 7.28 -10.36
N GLU A 19 -5.03 6.76 -11.36
CA GLU A 19 -4.67 5.54 -12.08
C GLU A 19 -3.32 5.66 -12.77
N TYR A 20 -2.97 6.86 -13.27
CA TYR A 20 -1.68 7.10 -13.89
C TYR A 20 -0.52 6.85 -12.92
N VAL A 21 -0.67 7.28 -11.66
CA VAL A 21 0.36 7.07 -10.63
C VAL A 21 0.50 5.58 -10.34
N ARG A 22 -0.62 4.87 -10.13
CA ARG A 22 -0.60 3.44 -9.87
C ARG A 22 0.02 2.65 -11.01
N GLN A 23 -0.35 2.93 -12.26
CA GLN A 23 0.24 2.29 -13.44
C GLN A 23 1.73 2.59 -13.61
N ALA A 24 2.18 3.79 -13.28
CA ALA A 24 3.62 4.12 -13.28
C ALA A 24 4.39 3.28 -12.23
N VAL A 25 3.80 3.09 -11.05
CA VAL A 25 4.38 2.26 -9.99
C VAL A 25 4.37 0.78 -10.37
N GLU A 26 3.28 0.27 -10.97
CA GLU A 26 3.24 -1.11 -11.48
C GLU A 26 4.36 -1.37 -12.49
N LYS A 27 4.55 -0.44 -13.43
CA LYS A 27 5.65 -0.52 -14.40
C LYS A 27 7.01 -0.55 -13.69
N LEU A 28 7.23 0.34 -12.72
CA LEU A 28 8.47 0.39 -11.94
C LEU A 28 8.73 -0.93 -11.20
N LEU A 29 7.70 -1.53 -10.59
CA LEU A 29 7.85 -2.83 -9.91
C LEU A 29 8.28 -3.93 -10.89
N LEU A 30 7.67 -3.99 -12.08
CA LEU A 30 8.07 -4.96 -13.11
C LEU A 30 9.52 -4.71 -13.58
N GLU A 31 9.94 -3.45 -13.73
CA GLU A 31 11.32 -3.08 -14.09
C GLU A 31 12.33 -3.41 -12.98
N LEU A 32 11.92 -3.31 -11.72
CA LEU A 32 12.71 -3.75 -10.55
C LEU A 32 12.84 -5.28 -10.44
N GLY A 33 12.09 -6.03 -11.26
CA GLY A 33 12.18 -7.48 -11.35
C GLY A 33 11.13 -8.25 -10.55
N TYR A 34 10.04 -7.61 -10.11
CA TYR A 34 8.91 -8.34 -9.53
C TYR A 34 8.14 -9.11 -10.60
N GLU A 35 7.69 -10.31 -10.27
CA GLU A 35 6.72 -11.02 -11.10
C GLU A 35 5.29 -10.51 -10.87
N ARG A 36 4.44 -10.61 -11.89
CA ARG A 36 3.02 -10.22 -11.77
C ARG A 36 2.29 -10.95 -10.64
N GLY A 37 2.66 -12.20 -10.37
CA GLY A 37 2.07 -13.00 -9.28
C GLY A 37 2.48 -12.54 -7.88
N GLU A 38 3.51 -11.70 -7.77
CA GLU A 38 3.99 -11.13 -6.51
C GLU A 38 3.34 -9.79 -6.18
N VAL A 39 2.58 -9.21 -7.11
CA VAL A 39 1.90 -7.92 -6.95
C VAL A 39 0.39 -8.12 -7.06
N GLU A 40 -0.36 -7.69 -6.05
CA GLU A 40 -1.83 -7.65 -6.09
C GLU A 40 -2.32 -6.21 -6.15
N VAL A 41 -3.29 -5.95 -7.03
CA VAL A 41 -3.93 -4.64 -7.20
C VAL A 41 -5.19 -4.56 -6.33
N GLY A 42 -5.35 -3.46 -5.61
CA GLY A 42 -6.58 -3.17 -4.84
C GLY A 42 -6.84 -4.15 -3.69
N PHE A 43 -5.79 -4.80 -3.17
CA PHE A 43 -5.95 -5.79 -2.12
C PHE A 43 -6.53 -5.15 -0.86
N GLY A 44 -7.63 -5.70 -0.36
CA GLY A 44 -8.29 -5.19 0.82
C GLY A 44 -9.13 -6.22 1.54
N ARG A 45 -9.58 -5.83 2.73
CA ARG A 45 -10.44 -6.63 3.58
C ARG A 45 -11.44 -5.77 4.31
N LEU A 46 -12.53 -6.41 4.72
CA LEU A 46 -13.54 -5.79 5.56
C LEU A 46 -13.14 -5.93 7.04
N VAL A 47 -13.31 -4.85 7.79
CA VAL A 47 -13.04 -4.81 9.24
C VAL A 47 -14.16 -4.07 9.95
N GLU A 48 -14.68 -4.66 11.02
CA GLU A 48 -15.69 -4.01 11.86
C GLU A 48 -15.07 -2.94 12.77
N HIS A 49 -15.67 -1.75 12.77
CA HIS A 49 -15.30 -0.65 13.67
C HIS A 49 -16.53 0.18 14.03
N ARG A 50 -16.84 0.28 15.34
CA ARG A 50 -17.94 1.10 15.87
C ARG A 50 -19.30 0.81 15.21
N GLY A 51 -19.60 -0.48 14.96
CA GLY A 51 -20.85 -0.92 14.34
C GLY A 51 -20.96 -0.60 12.85
N ARG A 52 -19.86 -0.22 12.20
CA ARG A 52 -19.74 -0.04 10.75
C ARG A 52 -18.68 -1.00 10.21
N THR A 53 -18.90 -1.52 9.01
CA THR A 53 -17.89 -2.25 8.26
C THR A 53 -17.04 -1.26 7.47
N LEU A 54 -15.73 -1.22 7.74
CA LEU A 54 -14.75 -0.43 6.99
C LEU A 54 -14.08 -1.32 5.94
N CYS A 55 -13.89 -0.78 4.73
CA CYS A 55 -13.01 -1.37 3.74
C CYS A 55 -11.58 -0.85 3.97
N VAL A 56 -10.68 -1.75 4.38
CA VAL A 56 -9.25 -1.45 4.49
C VAL A 56 -8.58 -2.09 3.27
N SER A 57 -8.20 -1.28 2.30
CA SER A 57 -7.51 -1.70 1.07
C SER A 57 -6.16 -1.01 0.95
N ALA A 58 -5.23 -1.55 0.16
CA ALA A 58 -4.07 -0.83 -0.38
C ALA A 58 -4.18 -0.78 -1.91
N ASP A 59 -3.50 0.18 -2.55
CA ASP A 59 -3.55 0.29 -4.01
C ASP A 59 -2.76 -0.85 -4.66
N LEU A 60 -1.59 -1.16 -4.09
CA LEU A 60 -0.80 -2.34 -4.43
C LEU A 60 -0.35 -3.07 -3.16
N LEU A 61 -0.32 -4.40 -3.23
CA LEU A 61 0.27 -5.28 -2.25
C LEU A 61 1.39 -6.07 -2.90
N VAL A 62 2.59 -5.99 -2.35
CA VAL A 62 3.76 -6.75 -2.80
C VAL A 62 4.05 -7.88 -1.83
N LYS A 63 4.24 -9.08 -2.38
CA LYS A 63 4.62 -10.28 -1.66
C LYS A 63 6.12 -10.50 -1.71
N HIS A 64 6.63 -11.12 -0.66
CA HIS A 64 7.96 -11.71 -0.63
C HIS A 64 7.84 -13.15 -0.13
N ALA A 65 8.41 -14.11 -0.86
CA ALA A 65 8.28 -15.55 -0.56
C ALA A 65 6.82 -16.00 -0.36
N GLY A 66 5.91 -15.48 -1.20
CA GLY A 66 4.47 -15.79 -1.16
C GLY A 66 3.67 -15.13 -0.02
N ARG A 67 4.30 -14.30 0.82
CA ARG A 67 3.64 -13.63 1.95
C ARG A 67 3.57 -12.11 1.74
N PRO A 68 2.47 -11.45 2.16
CA PRO A 68 2.37 -9.98 2.16
C PRO A 68 3.54 -9.34 2.91
N ALA A 69 4.28 -8.45 2.26
CA ALA A 69 5.50 -7.85 2.81
C ALA A 69 5.50 -6.32 2.76
N MET A 70 4.90 -5.74 1.72
CA MET A 70 4.87 -4.29 1.55
C MET A 70 3.54 -3.88 0.91
N ILE A 71 2.96 -2.79 1.39
CA ILE A 71 1.87 -2.12 0.66
C ILE A 71 2.38 -0.85 0.02
N ILE A 72 1.71 -0.42 -1.05
CA ILE A 72 1.97 0.87 -1.69
C ILE A 72 0.67 1.65 -1.75
N ARG A 73 0.75 2.90 -1.31
CA ARG A 73 -0.28 3.93 -1.47
C ARG A 73 0.12 4.89 -2.57
N CYS A 74 -0.70 4.96 -3.60
CA CYS A 74 -0.53 5.77 -4.79
C CYS A 74 -1.52 6.92 -4.73
N ALA A 75 -1.05 8.15 -4.55
CA ALA A 75 -1.91 9.32 -4.51
C ALA A 75 -1.20 10.55 -5.05
N ARG A 76 -1.90 11.41 -5.79
CA ARG A 76 -1.37 12.71 -6.20
C ARG A 76 -1.19 13.64 -4.99
N GLY A 77 -0.17 14.49 -5.04
CA GLY A 77 0.07 15.52 -4.03
C GLY A 77 1.10 15.13 -2.97
N SER A 78 0.89 15.64 -1.74
CA SER A 78 1.86 15.53 -0.64
C SER A 78 1.85 14.15 0.02
N LEU A 79 3.04 13.53 0.09
CA LEU A 79 3.26 12.22 0.71
C LEU A 79 2.98 12.22 2.21
N VAL A 80 3.46 13.24 2.92
CA VAL A 80 3.35 13.40 4.38
C VAL A 80 1.91 13.29 4.87
N SER A 81 0.96 13.81 4.07
CA SER A 81 -0.46 13.73 4.41
C SER A 81 -0.99 12.30 4.49
N ARG A 82 -0.32 11.33 3.85
CA ARG A 82 -0.77 9.93 3.67
C ARG A 82 0.08 8.89 4.40
N GLU A 83 1.19 9.27 5.03
CA GLU A 83 2.01 8.35 5.84
C GLU A 83 1.17 7.64 6.91
N GLN A 84 0.37 8.38 7.67
CA GLN A 84 -0.45 7.82 8.75
C GLN A 84 -1.53 6.86 8.23
N GLU A 85 -2.12 7.18 7.07
CA GLU A 85 -3.10 6.32 6.40
C GLU A 85 -2.45 5.01 5.94
N ALA A 86 -1.28 5.09 5.29
CA ALA A 86 -0.53 3.92 4.84
C ALA A 86 -0.12 3.03 6.02
N LEU A 87 0.42 3.61 7.10
CA LEU A 87 0.76 2.88 8.32
C LEU A 87 -0.45 2.23 8.97
N ALA A 88 -1.58 2.92 9.05
CA ALA A 88 -2.82 2.34 9.58
C ALA A 88 -3.30 1.16 8.73
N THR A 89 -3.28 1.33 7.41
CA THR A 89 -3.65 0.29 6.43
C THR A 89 -2.77 -0.96 6.60
N ALA A 90 -1.44 -0.80 6.61
CA ALA A 90 -0.47 -1.90 6.75
C ALA A 90 -0.63 -2.69 8.06
N ARG A 91 -1.10 -2.02 9.12
CA ARG A 91 -1.35 -2.63 10.44
C ARG A 91 -2.69 -3.38 10.52
N LEU A 92 -3.59 -3.14 9.58
CA LEU A 92 -4.96 -3.66 9.57
C LEU A 92 -5.22 -4.70 8.48
N LEU A 93 -4.41 -4.75 7.42
CA LEU A 93 -4.61 -5.65 6.28
C LEU A 93 -4.45 -7.14 6.61
N SER A 94 -3.78 -7.49 7.70
CA SER A 94 -3.62 -8.86 8.17
C SER A 94 -4.12 -9.00 9.62
N ASP A 95 -4.75 -10.13 9.95
CA ASP A 95 -5.15 -10.43 11.33
C ASP A 95 -3.99 -10.96 12.17
N ASP A 96 -2.96 -11.52 11.53
CA ASP A 96 -1.90 -12.20 12.24
C ASP A 96 -0.82 -11.25 12.73
N ALA A 97 -0.23 -10.49 11.82
CA ALA A 97 0.88 -9.60 12.08
C ALA A 97 0.84 -8.41 11.13
N TRP A 98 1.41 -7.29 11.55
CA TRP A 98 1.62 -6.15 10.68
C TRP A 98 2.48 -6.54 9.50
N LEU A 99 2.17 -5.96 8.34
CA LEU A 99 3.14 -5.96 7.27
C LEU A 99 4.37 -5.18 7.72
N PRO A 100 5.59 -5.61 7.36
CA PRO A 100 6.80 -4.95 7.82
C PRO A 100 6.98 -3.56 7.21
N LEU A 101 6.56 -3.35 5.96
CA LEU A 101 6.82 -2.11 5.21
C LEU A 101 5.54 -1.52 4.60
N ALA A 102 5.55 -0.21 4.44
CA ALA A 102 4.59 0.54 3.64
C ALA A 102 5.31 1.58 2.80
N VAL A 103 4.77 1.90 1.63
CA VAL A 103 5.26 2.96 0.76
C VAL A 103 4.13 3.95 0.50
N VAL A 104 4.46 5.23 0.49
CA VAL A 104 3.59 6.29 -0.05
C VAL A 104 4.30 6.90 -1.26
N THR A 105 3.60 7.06 -2.37
CA THR A 105 4.18 7.68 -3.58
C THR A 105 3.15 8.49 -4.36
N ASN A 106 3.63 9.55 -5.00
CA ASN A 106 2.87 10.36 -5.96
C ASN A 106 3.34 10.16 -7.40
N GLY A 107 4.18 9.15 -7.65
CA GLY A 107 4.75 8.81 -8.95
C GLY A 107 5.98 9.64 -9.34
N GLN A 108 6.34 10.66 -8.58
CA GLN A 108 7.58 11.44 -8.76
C GLN A 108 8.54 11.25 -7.57
N ASP A 109 7.98 11.13 -6.38
CA ASP A 109 8.69 10.90 -5.13
C ASP A 109 8.03 9.74 -4.36
N ALA A 110 8.75 9.17 -3.39
CA ALA A 110 8.24 8.12 -2.53
C ALA A 110 8.89 8.17 -1.14
N GLU A 111 8.14 7.67 -0.15
CA GLU A 111 8.62 7.44 1.22
C GLU A 111 8.44 5.97 1.56
N LEU A 112 9.53 5.32 1.94
CA LEU A 112 9.50 3.97 2.50
C LEU A 112 9.38 4.07 4.01
N LEU A 113 8.39 3.39 4.58
CA LEU A 113 8.02 3.46 5.98
C LEU A 113 8.24 2.09 6.65
N ASP A 114 8.90 2.10 7.81
CA ASP A 114 8.88 0.97 8.73
C ASP A 114 7.56 0.98 9.52
N VAL A 115 6.76 -0.07 9.37
CA VAL A 115 5.41 -0.10 9.93
C VAL A 115 5.43 -0.25 11.46
N ALA A 116 6.45 -0.91 12.01
CA ALA A 116 6.56 -1.17 13.44
C ALA A 116 6.84 0.10 14.24
N THR A 117 7.70 0.97 13.72
CA THR A 117 8.16 2.22 14.31
C THR A 117 7.36 3.43 13.80
N GLY A 118 6.81 3.34 12.59
CA GLY A 118 6.13 4.43 11.90
C GLY A 118 7.07 5.49 11.34
N LYS A 119 8.37 5.18 11.16
CA LYS A 119 9.37 6.12 10.65
C LYS A 119 9.58 5.95 9.16
N VAL A 120 9.85 7.08 8.48
CA VAL A 120 10.46 7.09 7.16
C VAL A 120 11.87 6.54 7.27
N VAL A 121 12.15 5.45 6.54
CA VAL A 121 13.47 4.80 6.50
C VAL A 121 14.25 5.14 5.24
N ASP A 122 13.58 5.58 4.19
CA ASP A 122 14.19 6.01 2.93
C ASP A 122 13.24 6.89 2.11
N THR A 123 13.76 7.73 1.22
CA THR A 123 12.98 8.69 0.41
C THR A 123 13.44 8.72 -1.06
N GLY A 124 12.63 9.31 -1.93
CA GLY A 124 12.85 9.28 -3.38
C GLY A 124 12.18 8.09 -4.03
N LEU A 125 11.90 8.17 -5.33
CA LEU A 125 11.28 7.05 -6.06
C LEU A 125 12.15 5.76 -6.00
N ALA A 126 13.47 5.91 -5.88
CA ALA A 126 14.41 4.80 -5.69
C ALA A 126 14.31 4.10 -4.31
N ALA A 127 13.59 4.70 -3.35
CA ALA A 127 13.32 4.09 -2.07
C ALA A 127 12.39 2.88 -2.18
N ILE A 128 11.62 2.74 -3.28
CA ILE A 128 10.80 1.55 -3.54
C ILE A 128 11.74 0.36 -3.79
N PRO A 129 11.77 -0.65 -2.89
CA PRO A 129 12.75 -1.70 -2.98
C PRO A 129 12.40 -2.70 -4.10
N GLY A 130 13.41 -3.15 -4.85
CA GLY A 130 13.30 -4.37 -5.66
C GLY A 130 13.28 -5.65 -4.81
N PRO A 131 13.03 -6.84 -5.40
CA PRO A 131 12.80 -8.09 -4.67
C PRO A 131 13.89 -8.46 -3.65
N GLU A 132 15.17 -8.34 -4.03
CA GLU A 132 16.29 -8.66 -3.14
C GLU A 132 16.42 -7.68 -1.97
N ARG A 133 16.23 -6.38 -2.23
CA ARG A 133 16.25 -5.36 -1.18
C ARG A 133 15.07 -5.53 -0.23
N LEU A 134 13.88 -5.84 -0.77
CA LEU A 134 12.69 -6.14 0.03
C LEU A 134 12.95 -7.34 0.95
N GLY A 135 13.55 -8.42 0.42
CA GLY A 135 13.90 -9.60 1.22
C GLY A 135 14.81 -9.27 2.40
N ARG A 136 15.84 -8.45 2.20
CA ARG A 136 16.73 -7.99 3.29
C ARG A 136 15.98 -7.17 4.34
N LEU A 137 15.20 -6.18 3.92
CA LEU A 137 14.42 -5.35 4.83
C LEU A 137 13.40 -6.17 5.64
N VAL A 138 12.74 -7.15 5.01
CA VAL A 138 11.81 -8.06 5.68
C VAL A 138 12.53 -8.95 6.70
N ALA A 139 13.73 -9.42 6.39
CA ALA A 139 14.53 -10.24 7.31
C ALA A 139 15.02 -9.43 8.53
N GLU A 140 15.31 -8.15 8.35
CA GLU A 140 15.69 -7.22 9.43
C GLU A 140 14.49 -6.75 10.26
N ALA A 141 13.30 -6.70 9.65
CA ALA A 141 12.08 -6.28 10.32
C ALA A 141 11.66 -7.29 11.41
N THR A 142 11.33 -6.78 12.60
CA THR A 142 10.80 -7.62 13.68
C THR A 142 9.30 -7.84 13.49
N PRO A 143 8.82 -9.08 13.33
CA PRO A 143 7.39 -9.35 13.20
C PRO A 143 6.64 -8.86 14.43
N ARG A 144 5.60 -8.04 14.21
CA ARG A 144 4.83 -7.44 15.31
C ARG A 144 3.33 -7.67 15.11
N ARG A 145 2.67 -8.13 16.16
CA ARG A 145 1.21 -8.25 16.21
C ARG A 145 0.59 -7.00 16.83
N SER A 146 -0.60 -6.63 16.36
CA SER A 146 -1.40 -5.58 17.00
C SER A 146 -1.81 -6.00 18.42
N THR A 147 -1.58 -5.15 19.41
CA THR A 147 -2.43 -5.16 20.62
C THR A 147 -3.82 -4.62 20.29
N PRO A 148 -4.87 -4.92 21.08
CA PRO A 148 -6.20 -4.35 20.88
C PRO A 148 -6.22 -2.82 20.81
N ALA A 149 -5.44 -2.16 21.67
CA ALA A 149 -5.33 -0.70 21.68
C ALA A 149 -4.69 -0.14 20.41
N GLN A 150 -3.65 -0.81 19.89
CA GLN A 150 -3.01 -0.40 18.63
C GLN A 150 -3.92 -0.64 17.42
N ARG A 151 -4.66 -1.75 17.40
CA ARG A 151 -5.66 -2.02 16.36
C ARG A 151 -6.74 -0.94 16.36
N GLU A 152 -7.30 -0.61 17.52
CA GLU A 152 -8.31 0.45 17.66
C GLU A 152 -7.77 1.82 17.21
N LYS A 153 -6.51 2.15 17.54
CA LYS A 153 -5.87 3.38 17.07
C LYS A 153 -5.74 3.38 15.54
N ALA A 154 -5.30 2.28 14.94
CA ALA A 154 -5.18 2.17 13.49
C ALA A 154 -6.55 2.30 12.80
N LEU A 155 -7.61 1.70 13.37
CA LEU A 155 -8.97 1.83 12.84
C LEU A 155 -9.46 3.27 12.85
N ARG A 156 -9.24 4.01 13.95
CA ARG A 156 -9.61 5.43 14.03
C ARG A 156 -8.87 6.29 13.01
N ILE A 157 -7.58 6.02 12.80
CA ILE A 157 -6.79 6.73 11.79
C ILE A 157 -7.38 6.43 10.41
N HIS A 158 -7.53 5.16 10.05
CA HIS A 158 -8.08 4.75 8.75
C HIS A 158 -9.47 5.35 8.48
N ASP A 159 -10.38 5.28 9.45
CA ASP A 159 -11.74 5.86 9.35
C ASP A 159 -11.71 7.38 9.14
N ALA A 160 -10.79 8.10 9.81
CA ALA A 160 -10.63 9.54 9.62
C ALA A 160 -10.15 9.90 8.21
N TYR A 161 -9.26 9.09 7.63
CA TYR A 161 -8.77 9.28 6.26
C TYR A 161 -9.77 8.86 5.18
N GLY A 162 -10.69 7.93 5.49
CA GLY A 162 -11.77 7.53 4.59
C GLY A 162 -12.67 8.70 4.13
N PHE A 163 -12.74 9.78 4.90
CA PHE A 163 -13.47 11.00 4.51
C PHE A 163 -12.71 11.87 3.48
N ILE A 164 -11.38 11.74 3.40
CA ILE A 164 -10.50 12.54 2.53
C ILE A 164 -10.23 11.83 1.20
N GLN A 165 -10.57 10.53 1.11
CA GLN A 165 -10.40 9.78 -0.12
C GLN A 165 -11.27 10.34 -1.24
N CYS A 166 -10.71 10.35 -2.45
CA CYS A 166 -11.49 10.62 -3.65
C CYS A 166 -12.71 9.67 -3.63
N PRO A 167 -13.95 10.16 -3.78
CA PRO A 167 -15.14 9.30 -3.81
C PRO A 167 -15.07 8.26 -4.94
N GLY A 168 -14.20 8.49 -5.93
CA GLY A 168 -13.71 7.48 -6.85
C GLY A 168 -12.46 6.79 -6.33
N GLN A 169 -12.55 5.99 -5.26
CA GLN A 169 -11.72 4.77 -5.25
C GLN A 169 -12.01 4.12 -6.59
N CYS A 170 -11.00 4.02 -7.46
CA CYS A 170 -11.19 3.47 -8.79
C CYS A 170 -11.39 1.97 -8.61
N THR A 171 -12.61 1.58 -8.25
CA THR A 171 -13.05 0.21 -8.10
C THR A 171 -13.12 -0.39 -9.50
N VAL A 172 -12.09 -1.19 -9.80
CA VAL A 172 -11.99 -2.09 -10.96
C VAL A 172 -12.83 -3.34 -10.80
#